data_AF-A0A846YA68-F1
#
_entry.id   AF-A0A846YA68-F1
#
_cell.length_a   1.000
_cell.length_b   1.000
_cell.length_c   1.000
_cell.angle_alpha   90.00
_cell.angle_beta   90.00
_cell.angle_gamma   90.00
#
_symmetry.space_group_name_H-M   'P 1'
#
loop_
_entity.id
_entity.type
_entity.pdbx_description
1 polymer ?
#
loop_
_entity_poly.entity_id
_entity_poly.type
_entity_poly.pdbx_seq_one_letter_code
_entity_poly.pdbx_strand_id
1 'polypeptide(L)'
;MAERLVVVDRLLDGSVPAAGAVWSRATAWILRIALEQSVDELWARTEPDLARCPMRAQLLALRVIAGPSVAARTAALWTALSHAAHHHDTELAPGVSELRRWREDTARIAGELAAVRR
;
A
#
# COMPACT_ATOMS: atom_id res chain seq x y z
N MET A 1 1.75 6.23 8.26
CA MET A 1 0.49 6.09 7.48
C MET A 1 -0.20 7.40 7.05
N ALA A 2 -0.85 8.14 7.96
CA ALA A 2 -1.85 9.17 7.63
C ALA A 2 -1.37 10.30 6.68
N GLU A 3 -0.14 10.78 6.88
CA GLU A 3 0.47 11.81 6.03
C GLU A 3 0.55 11.38 4.55
N ARG A 4 0.81 10.10 4.28
CA ARG A 4 0.91 9.58 2.90
C ARG A 4 -0.43 9.55 2.19
N LEU A 5 -1.51 9.25 2.91
CA LEU A 5 -2.86 9.27 2.33
C LEU A 5 -3.28 10.70 1.99
N VAL A 6 -2.90 11.69 2.80
CA VAL A 6 -3.14 13.11 2.49
C VAL A 6 -2.41 13.52 1.20
N VAL A 7 -1.17 13.08 0.99
CA VAL A 7 -0.44 13.35 -0.26
C VAL A 7 -1.12 12.68 -1.46
N VAL A 8 -1.60 11.44 -1.31
CA VAL A 8 -2.37 10.75 -2.35
C VAL A 8 -3.65 11.51 -2.69
N ASP A 9 -4.40 11.97 -1.70
CA ASP A 9 -5.64 12.74 -1.94
C ASP A 9 -5.32 14.02 -2.73
N ARG A 10 -4.26 14.74 -2.36
CA ARG A 10 -3.81 15.93 -3.10
C ARG A 10 -3.45 15.64 -4.56
N LEU A 11 -2.80 14.49 -4.83
CA LEU A 11 -2.47 14.06 -6.18
C LEU A 11 -3.74 13.70 -6.98
N LEU A 12 -4.69 13.00 -6.36
CA LEU A 12 -5.95 12.59 -7.00
C LEU A 12 -6.89 13.76 -7.29
N ASP A 13 -6.80 14.83 -6.50
CA ASP A 13 -7.56 16.07 -6.69
C ASP A 13 -6.88 17.03 -7.69
N GLY A 14 -5.71 16.66 -8.25
CA GLY A 14 -4.97 17.50 -9.19
C GLY A 14 -4.29 18.72 -8.55
N SER A 15 -4.23 18.78 -7.21
CA SER A 15 -3.70 19.92 -6.45
C SER A 15 -2.16 19.96 -6.39
N VAL A 16 -1.48 19.05 -7.09
CA VAL A 16 -0.01 18.99 -7.21
C VAL A 16 0.39 19.16 -8.70
N PRO A 17 0.44 20.41 -9.22
CA PRO A 17 0.72 20.69 -10.63
C PRO A 17 2.09 20.18 -11.10
N ALA A 18 3.07 20.14 -10.18
CA ALA A 18 4.45 19.74 -10.46
C ALA A 18 4.61 18.24 -10.78
N ALA A 19 3.60 17.41 -10.53
CA ALA A 19 3.69 15.97 -10.75
C ALA A 19 3.58 15.57 -12.24
N GLY A 20 3.17 16.49 -13.13
CA GLY A 20 3.22 16.30 -14.59
C GLY A 20 2.63 14.96 -15.04
N ALA A 21 3.30 14.26 -15.97
CA ALA A 21 2.85 12.95 -16.46
C ALA A 21 3.11 11.77 -15.49
N VAL A 22 3.86 11.98 -14.40
CA VAL A 22 4.29 10.90 -13.48
C VAL A 22 3.39 10.75 -12.25
N TRP A 23 2.41 11.64 -12.07
CA TRP A 23 1.56 11.72 -10.88
C TRP A 23 0.87 10.40 -10.53
N SER A 24 0.42 9.64 -11.53
CA SER A 24 -0.31 8.38 -11.34
C SER A 24 0.58 7.27 -10.79
N ARG A 25 1.80 7.15 -11.33
CA ARG A 25 2.82 6.21 -10.83
C ARG A 25 3.35 6.63 -9.46
N ALA A 26 3.55 7.93 -9.24
CA ALA A 26 3.91 8.46 -7.93
C ALA A 26 2.83 8.13 -6.89
N THR A 27 1.55 8.24 -7.26
CA THR A 27 0.43 7.85 -6.41
C THR A 27 0.49 6.37 -6.03
N ALA A 28 0.70 5.47 -7.01
CA ALA A 28 0.87 4.04 -6.75
C ALA A 28 2.07 3.75 -5.83
N TRP A 29 3.19 4.45 -6.03
CA TRP A 29 4.38 4.29 -5.18
C TRP A 29 4.13 4.74 -3.74
N ILE A 30 3.46 5.88 -3.52
CA ILE A 30 3.12 6.37 -2.18
C ILE A 30 2.13 5.42 -1.48
N LEU A 31 1.15 4.89 -2.20
CA LEU A 31 0.22 3.88 -1.69
C LEU A 31 0.95 2.59 -1.29
N ARG A 32 1.97 2.16 -2.04
CA ARG A 32 2.81 1.00 -1.69
C ARG A 32 3.55 1.24 -0.38
N ILE A 33 4.22 2.39 -0.26
CA ILE A 33 4.95 2.75 0.97
C ILE A 33 3.99 2.80 2.16
N ALA A 34 2.80 3.38 1.98
CA ALA A 34 1.78 3.37 3.01
C ALA A 34 1.44 1.92 3.43
N LEU A 35 1.09 1.06 2.47
CA LEU A 35 0.75 -0.34 2.77
C LEU A 35 1.88 -1.07 3.52
N GLU A 36 3.13 -0.93 3.08
CA GLU A 36 4.31 -1.51 3.73
C GLU A 36 4.45 -1.03 5.18
N GLN A 37 4.29 0.27 5.41
CA GLN A 37 4.32 0.83 6.77
C GLN A 37 3.25 0.27 7.69
N SER A 38 2.03 0.02 7.21
CA SER A 38 1.00 -0.60 8.04
C SER A 38 1.35 -2.02 8.46
N VAL A 39 2.05 -2.77 7.60
CA VAL A 39 2.50 -4.12 7.90
C VAL A 39 3.68 -4.07 8.89
N ASP A 40 4.65 -3.19 8.66
CA ASP A 40 5.76 -2.97 9.61
C ASP A 40 5.24 -2.52 10.99
N GLU A 41 4.26 -1.61 11.04
CA GLU A 41 3.62 -1.15 12.26
C GLU A 41 2.90 -2.29 13.00
N LEU A 42 2.26 -3.22 12.28
CA LEU A 42 1.70 -4.44 12.89
C LEU A 42 2.81 -5.28 13.53
N TRP A 43 3.86 -5.59 12.77
CA TRP A 43 4.95 -6.43 13.25
C TRP A 43 5.71 -5.83 14.41
N ALA A 44 5.96 -4.52 14.41
CA ALA A 44 6.58 -3.83 15.52
C ALA A 44 5.80 -4.00 16.84
N ARG A 45 4.48 -4.22 16.79
CA ARG A 45 3.64 -4.44 17.97
C ARG A 45 3.49 -5.91 18.35
N THR A 46 3.56 -6.83 17.40
CA THR A 46 3.21 -8.25 17.62
C THR A 46 4.42 -9.19 17.55
N GLU A 47 5.32 -9.00 16.59
CA GLU A 47 6.48 -9.83 16.30
C GLU A 47 7.61 -8.98 15.65
N PRO A 48 8.40 -8.23 16.44
CA PRO A 48 9.38 -7.25 15.91
C PRO A 48 10.46 -7.84 15.00
N ASP A 49 10.76 -9.14 15.13
CA ASP A 49 11.72 -9.83 14.27
C ASP A 49 11.23 -9.94 12.83
N LEU A 50 9.91 -10.07 12.62
CA LEU A 50 9.32 -10.09 11.28
C LEU A 50 9.40 -8.74 10.58
N ALA A 51 9.38 -7.62 11.32
CA ALA A 51 9.53 -6.28 10.75
C ALA A 51 10.89 -6.08 10.05
N ARG A 52 11.89 -6.91 10.39
CA ARG A 52 13.23 -6.89 9.78
C ARG A 52 13.34 -7.79 8.54
N CYS A 53 12.33 -8.62 8.27
CA CYS A 53 12.33 -9.51 7.13
C CYS A 53 11.93 -8.77 5.84
N PRO A 54 12.33 -9.29 4.66
CA PRO A 54 11.86 -8.76 3.38
C PRO A 54 10.33 -8.77 3.30
N MET A 55 9.74 -7.76 2.65
CA MET A 55 8.29 -7.57 2.59
C MET A 55 7.51 -8.81 2.15
N ARG A 56 8.03 -9.57 1.17
CA ARG A 56 7.40 -10.83 0.73
C ARG A 56 7.30 -11.89 1.84
N ALA A 57 8.31 -11.99 2.71
CA ALA A 57 8.27 -12.91 3.85
C ALA A 57 7.26 -12.43 4.91
N GLN A 58 7.21 -11.11 5.16
CA GLN A 58 6.21 -10.51 6.03
C GLN A 58 4.76 -10.81 5.56
N LEU A 59 4.50 -10.69 4.26
CA LEU A 59 3.19 -10.98 3.66
C LEU A 59 2.76 -12.44 3.82
N LEU A 60 3.69 -13.40 3.77
CA LEU A 60 3.41 -14.80 4.01
C LEU A 60 2.99 -15.05 5.47
N ALA A 61 3.68 -14.39 6.42
CA ALA A 61 3.40 -14.52 7.85
C ALA A 61 2.06 -13.87 8.26
N LEU A 62 1.58 -12.86 7.53
CA LEU A 62 0.32 -12.15 7.84
C LEU A 62 -0.87 -13.10 8.00
N ARG A 63 -0.92 -14.21 7.26
CA ARG A 63 -2.05 -15.16 7.32
C ARG A 63 -2.29 -15.70 8.72
N VAL A 64 -1.22 -15.89 9.50
CA VAL A 64 -1.30 -16.43 10.88
C VAL A 64 -1.83 -15.39 11.86
N ILE A 65 -1.56 -14.10 11.60
CA ILE A 65 -1.73 -13.03 12.59
C ILE A 65 -2.95 -12.15 12.28
N ALA A 66 -3.18 -11.82 11.01
CA ALA A 66 -4.31 -11.02 10.54
C ALA A 66 -5.43 -11.87 9.90
N GLY A 67 -5.23 -13.19 9.81
CA GLY A 67 -6.15 -14.11 9.16
C GLY A 67 -6.03 -14.14 7.63
N PRO A 68 -6.59 -15.17 6.98
CA PRO A 68 -6.37 -15.44 5.56
C PRO A 68 -6.96 -14.37 4.63
N SER A 69 -8.10 -13.76 4.98
CA SER A 69 -8.75 -12.75 4.14
C SER A 69 -7.94 -11.46 4.05
N VAL A 70 -7.52 -10.91 5.21
CA VAL A 70 -6.71 -9.69 5.26
C VAL A 70 -5.37 -9.94 4.57
N ALA A 71 -4.70 -11.06 4.89
CA ALA A 71 -3.41 -11.41 4.29
C ALA A 71 -3.47 -11.51 2.75
N ALA A 72 -4.50 -12.15 2.19
CA ALA A 72 -4.66 -12.28 0.74
C ALA A 72 -4.88 -10.91 0.07
N ARG A 73 -5.71 -10.05 0.66
CA ARG A 73 -5.95 -8.70 0.12
C ARG A 73 -4.71 -7.82 0.21
N THR A 74 -3.96 -7.88 1.30
CA THR A 74 -2.69 -7.15 1.46
C THR A 74 -1.68 -7.60 0.42
N ALA A 75 -1.51 -8.90 0.20
CA ALA A 75 -0.58 -9.43 -0.80
C ALA A 75 -0.98 -9.05 -2.24
N ALA A 76 -2.27 -9.13 -2.56
CA ALA A 76 -2.80 -8.75 -3.87
C ALA A 76 -2.57 -7.25 -4.14
N LEU A 77 -2.92 -6.38 -3.18
CA LEU A 77 -2.72 -4.93 -3.32
C LEU A 77 -1.24 -4.57 -3.41
N TRP A 78 -0.38 -5.18 -2.58
CA TRP A 78 1.07 -4.97 -2.65
C TRP A 78 1.64 -5.33 -4.01
N THR A 79 1.16 -6.44 -4.61
CA THR A 79 1.59 -6.89 -5.94
C THR A 79 1.15 -5.90 -7.02
N ALA A 80 -0.11 -5.47 -7.00
CA ALA A 80 -0.65 -4.50 -7.97
C ALA A 80 0.08 -3.15 -7.89
N LEU A 81 0.30 -2.63 -6.69
CA LEU A 81 1.01 -1.37 -6.48
C LEU A 81 2.50 -1.45 -6.84
N SER A 82 3.15 -2.58 -6.56
CA SER A 82 4.54 -2.81 -6.95
C SER A 82 4.68 -2.79 -8.47
N HIS A 83 3.78 -3.47 -9.17
CA HIS A 83 3.77 -3.50 -10.63
C HIS A 83 3.52 -2.10 -11.22
N ALA A 84 2.48 -1.40 -10.76
CA ALA A 84 2.12 -0.07 -11.25
C ALA A 84 3.16 1.02 -10.95
N ALA A 85 3.98 0.85 -9.90
CA ALA A 85 5.05 1.78 -9.57
C ALA A 85 6.30 1.61 -10.44
N HIS A 86 6.49 0.47 -11.13
CA HIS A 86 7.58 0.28 -12.06
C HIS A 86 7.28 0.93 -13.42
N HIS A 87 8.29 1.54 -14.03
CA HIS A 87 8.17 2.08 -15.39
C HIS A 87 8.49 0.97 -16.39
N HIS A 88 7.46 0.39 -17.00
CA HIS A 88 7.62 -0.38 -18.23
C HIS A 88 7.13 0.49 -19.39
N ASP A 89 7.97 0.67 -20.41
CA ASP A 89 7.71 1.58 -21.54
C ASP A 89 6.43 1.23 -22.34
N THR A 90 5.91 0.01 -22.16
CA THR A 90 4.71 -0.50 -22.81
C THR A 90 3.46 -0.48 -21.91
N GLU A 91 3.60 -0.19 -20.62
CA GLU A 91 2.48 -0.23 -19.68
C GLU A 91 1.78 1.12 -19.57
N LEU A 92 0.46 1.09 -19.78
CA LEU A 92 -0.42 2.20 -19.50
C LEU A 92 -0.31 2.59 -18.02
N ALA A 93 -0.19 3.89 -17.76
CA ALA A 93 -0.20 4.39 -16.39
C ALA A 93 -1.56 4.09 -15.74
N PRO A 94 -1.61 3.82 -14.42
CA PRO A 94 -2.85 3.51 -13.73
C PRO A 94 -3.84 4.68 -13.84
N GLY A 95 -5.10 4.35 -14.12
CA GLY A 95 -6.17 5.35 -14.25
C GLY A 95 -6.63 5.90 -12.90
N VAL A 96 -7.25 7.08 -12.89
CA VAL A 96 -7.74 7.76 -11.67
C VAL A 96 -8.67 6.86 -10.84
N SER A 97 -9.62 6.17 -11.48
CA SER A 97 -10.58 5.29 -10.80
C SER A 97 -9.89 4.11 -10.10
N GLU A 98 -8.83 3.58 -10.71
CA GLU A 98 -8.03 2.50 -10.12
C GLU A 98 -7.22 3.00 -8.94
N LEU A 99 -6.59 4.17 -9.06
CA LEU A 99 -5.86 4.79 -7.95
C LEU A 99 -6.76 5.12 -6.76
N ARG A 100 -8.00 5.59 -7.01
CA ARG A 100 -9.00 5.81 -5.94
C ARG A 100 -9.36 4.51 -5.23
N ARG A 101 -9.62 3.44 -5.99
CA ARG A 101 -9.89 2.11 -5.42
C ARG A 101 -8.72 1.60 -4.58
N TRP A 102 -7.49 1.69 -5.09
CA TRP A 102 -6.31 1.28 -4.31
C TRP A 102 -6.11 2.13 -3.06
N ARG A 103 -6.41 3.43 -3.10
CA ARG A 103 -6.38 4.31 -1.92
C ARG A 103 -7.39 3.89 -0.86
N GLU A 104 -8.61 3.53 -1.25
CA GLU A 104 -9.63 2.98 -0.35
C GLU A 104 -9.19 1.64 0.24
N ASP A 105 -8.66 0.74 -0.60
CA ASP A 105 -8.15 -0.56 -0.17
C ASP A 105 -6.98 -0.42 0.81
N THR A 106 -6.03 0.47 0.55
CA THR A 106 -4.91 0.77 1.46
C THR A 106 -5.43 1.26 2.81
N ALA A 107 -6.37 2.20 2.82
CA ALA A 107 -6.94 2.73 4.06
C ALA A 107 -7.71 1.67 4.86
N ARG A 108 -8.51 0.84 4.18
CA ARG A 108 -9.26 -0.26 4.79
C ARG A 108 -8.32 -1.30 5.38
N ILE A 109 -7.32 -1.76 4.63
CA ILE A 109 -6.33 -2.74 5.10
C ILE A 109 -5.52 -2.17 6.26
N ALA A 110 -5.10 -0.90 6.20
CA ALA A 110 -4.40 -0.26 7.31
C ALA A 110 -5.22 -0.28 8.61
N GLY A 111 -6.52 0.01 8.52
CA GLY A 111 -7.44 -0.08 9.65
C GLY A 111 -7.59 -1.50 10.19
N GLU A 112 -7.71 -2.49 9.31
CA GLU A 112 -7.78 -3.92 9.67
C GLU A 112 -6.51 -4.38 10.39
N LEU A 113 -5.32 -4.05 9.86
CA LEU A 113 -4.03 -4.38 10.48
C LEU A 113 -3.81 -3.64 11.82
N ALA A 114 -4.29 -2.41 11.95
CA ALA A 114 -4.22 -1.65 13.20
C ALA A 114 -5.13 -2.22 14.29
N ALA A 115 -6.26 -2.84 13.90
CA ALA A 115 -7.23 -3.46 14.80
C ALA A 115 -6.78 -4.84 15.33
N VAL A 116 -5.81 -5.50 14.68
CA VAL A 116 -5.25 -6.75 15.19
C VAL A 116 -4.64 -6.51 16.58
N ARG A 117 -5.10 -7.31 17.55
CA ARG A 117 -4.58 -7.43 18.91
C ARG A 117 -4.16 -8.88 19.11
N ARG A 118 -2.97 -9.08 19.66
CA ARG A 118 -2.50 -10.40 20.09
C ARG A 118 -3.01 -10.68 21.50
#